data_AF-A0A1C3PA88-F1
#
_entry.id   AF-A0A1C3PA88-F1
#
_cell.length_a   1.000
_cell.length_b   1.000
_cell.length_c   1.000
_cell.angle_alpha   90.00
_cell.angle_beta   90.00
_cell.angle_gamma   90.00
#
_symmetry.space_group_name_H-M   'P 1'
#
loop_
_entity.id
_entity.type
_entity.pdbx_description
1 polymer ?
#
loop_
_entity_poly.entity_id
_entity_poly.type
_entity_poly.pdbx_seq_one_letter_code
_entity_poly.pdbx_strand_id
1 'polypeptide(L)'
;MWSAFGPTNVAIHTLTAALALDDPTEAVGVGGQIDTRLLPAPLVGRRARLHVDLADGHARLGEDAVAAVHILDVARRASQLLRVDPTARAVLATLLGRARGSTVSVLRSVAEQAGVVT
;
A
#
# COMPACT_ATOMS: atom_id res chain seq x y z
N MET A 1 -27.74 2.36 -6.69
CA MET A 1 -27.68 3.34 -5.57
C MET A 1 -26.28 3.26 -4.98
N TRP A 2 -25.48 4.34 -5.07
CA TRP A 2 -24.13 4.42 -4.48
C TRP A 2 -24.28 5.06 -3.11
N SER A 3 -24.25 4.27 -2.03
CA SER A 3 -24.10 4.83 -0.69
C SER A 3 -22.60 4.91 -0.37
N ALA A 4 -22.22 5.90 0.45
CA ALA A 4 -20.89 5.93 1.05
C ALA A 4 -20.61 4.71 1.97
N PHE A 5 -21.53 3.76 2.11
CA PHE A 5 -21.42 2.57 2.96
C PHE A 5 -21.58 1.27 2.16
N GLY A 6 -21.25 1.28 0.87
CA GLY A 6 -21.17 0.03 0.10
C GLY A 6 -20.14 -0.94 0.69
N PRO A 7 -20.28 -2.27 0.47
CA PRO A 7 -19.41 -3.29 1.08
C PRO A 7 -17.91 -3.01 0.90
N THR A 8 -17.50 -2.54 -0.28
CA THR A 8 -16.11 -2.15 -0.56
C THR A 8 -15.64 -0.98 0.32
N ASN A 9 -16.50 0.02 0.55
CA ASN A 9 -16.13 1.16 1.38
C ASN A 9 -15.94 0.73 2.83
N VAL A 10 -16.84 -0.13 3.34
CA VAL A 10 -16.75 -0.71 4.68
C VAL A 10 -15.46 -1.53 4.81
N ALA A 11 -15.18 -2.43 3.86
CA ALA A 11 -13.96 -3.25 3.89
C ALA A 11 -12.68 -2.40 3.90
N ILE A 12 -12.62 -1.32 3.12
CA ILE A 12 -11.47 -0.39 3.15
C ILE A 12 -11.32 0.23 4.56
N HIS A 13 -12.41 0.69 5.17
CA HIS A 13 -12.35 1.25 6.52
C HIS A 13 -12.00 0.21 7.58
N THR A 14 -12.51 -1.01 7.47
CA THR A 14 -12.17 -2.13 8.36
C THR A 14 -10.66 -2.43 8.28
N LEU A 15 -10.10 -2.50 7.07
CA LEU A 15 -8.67 -2.69 6.88
C LEU A 15 -7.85 -1.58 7.56
N THR A 16 -8.19 -0.31 7.30
CA THR A 16 -7.49 0.81 7.92
C THR A 16 -7.61 0.79 9.45
N ALA A 17 -8.77 0.39 9.99
CA ALA A 17 -8.98 0.25 11.43
C ALA A 17 -8.13 -0.88 12.03
N ALA A 18 -8.03 -2.05 11.37
CA ALA A 18 -7.20 -3.16 11.81
C ALA A 18 -5.72 -2.76 11.90
N LEU A 19 -5.19 -2.04 10.90
CA LEU A 19 -3.81 -1.52 10.96
C LEU A 19 -3.58 -0.51 12.10
N ALA A 20 -4.58 0.33 12.38
CA ALA A 20 -4.52 1.29 13.49
C ALA A 20 -4.57 0.61 14.87
N LEU A 21 -5.17 -0.58 14.94
CA LEU A 21 -5.24 -1.43 16.14
C LEU A 21 -4.08 -2.45 16.22
N ASP A 22 -3.09 -2.33 15.34
CA ASP A 22 -1.94 -3.23 15.23
C ASP A 22 -2.31 -4.71 14.99
N ASP A 23 -3.38 -4.95 14.23
CA ASP A 23 -3.74 -6.27 13.69
C ASP A 23 -3.49 -6.33 12.18
N PRO A 24 -2.23 -6.54 11.74
CA PRO A 24 -1.90 -6.64 10.33
C PRO A 24 -2.47 -7.92 9.67
N THR A 25 -2.75 -8.96 10.46
CA THR A 25 -3.32 -10.21 9.94
C THR A 25 -4.76 -9.98 9.50
N GLU A 26 -5.58 -9.35 10.34
CA GLU A 26 -6.94 -8.97 9.97
C GLU A 26 -6.94 -7.99 8.79
N ALA A 27 -6.05 -6.99 8.79
CA ALA A 27 -5.96 -6.01 7.72
C ALA A 27 -5.71 -6.67 6.34
N VAL A 28 -4.73 -7.57 6.26
CA VAL A 28 -4.43 -8.31 5.02
C VAL A 28 -5.57 -9.26 4.65
N GLY A 29 -6.18 -9.93 5.63
CA GLY A 29 -7.32 -10.82 5.41
C GLY A 29 -8.52 -10.10 4.79
N VAL A 30 -8.89 -8.94 5.34
CA VAL A 30 -9.95 -8.07 4.79
C VAL A 30 -9.55 -7.53 3.42
N GLY A 31 -8.29 -7.13 3.27
CA GLY A 31 -7.74 -6.61 2.03
C GLY A 31 -7.83 -7.59 0.86
N GLY A 32 -7.62 -8.89 1.12
CA GLY A 32 -7.77 -9.96 0.13
C GLY A 32 -9.18 -10.11 -0.43
N GLN A 33 -10.20 -9.58 0.26
CA GLN A 33 -11.59 -9.58 -0.20
C GLN A 33 -11.94 -8.38 -1.09
N ILE A 34 -11.05 -7.38 -1.19
CA ILE A 34 -11.30 -6.15 -1.95
C ILE A 34 -10.79 -6.30 -3.38
N ASP A 35 -11.69 -6.41 -4.36
CA ASP A 35 -11.31 -6.28 -5.77
C ASP A 35 -11.10 -4.81 -6.15
N THR A 36 -9.84 -4.38 -6.11
CA THR A 36 -9.40 -3.02 -6.44
C THR A 36 -9.74 -2.58 -7.86
N ARG A 37 -10.00 -3.51 -8.78
CA ARG A 37 -10.39 -3.23 -10.18
C ARG A 37 -11.82 -2.73 -10.27
N LEU A 38 -12.66 -3.06 -9.28
CA LEU A 38 -14.06 -2.61 -9.20
C LEU A 38 -14.18 -1.19 -8.65
N LEU A 39 -13.11 -0.62 -8.09
CA LEU A 39 -13.09 0.81 -7.74
C LEU A 39 -13.20 1.64 -9.02
N PRO A 40 -14.13 2.62 -9.11
CA PRO A 40 -14.25 3.49 -10.27
C PRO A 40 -12.93 4.16 -10.64
N ALA A 41 -12.67 4.31 -11.94
CA ALA A 41 -11.46 4.92 -12.47
C ALA A 41 -11.10 6.29 -11.86
N PRO A 42 -12.06 7.20 -11.55
CA PRO A 42 -11.75 8.47 -10.90
C PRO A 42 -11.17 8.36 -9.49
N LEU A 43 -11.28 7.20 -8.82
CA LEU A 43 -10.79 6.99 -7.45
C LEU A 43 -9.33 6.53 -7.38
N VAL A 44 -8.46 7.06 -8.26
CA VAL A 44 -7.03 6.69 -8.33
C VAL A 44 -6.34 6.88 -6.99
N GLY A 45 -6.55 8.03 -6.33
CA GLY A 45 -5.94 8.31 -5.03
C GLY A 45 -6.38 7.34 -3.93
N ARG A 46 -7.66 6.94 -3.95
CA ARG A 46 -8.19 5.96 -2.99
C ARG A 46 -7.62 4.56 -3.24
N ARG A 47 -7.52 4.15 -4.50
CA ARG A 47 -6.88 2.88 -4.87
C ARG A 47 -5.40 2.85 -4.46
N ALA A 48 -4.69 3.95 -4.69
CA ALA A 48 -3.30 4.09 -4.28
C ALA A 48 -3.15 4.02 -2.75
N ARG A 49 -4.03 4.69 -1.99
CA ARG A 49 -4.01 4.61 -0.52
C ARG A 49 -4.25 3.19 -0.02
N LEU A 50 -5.21 2.47 -0.60
CA LEU A 50 -5.44 1.06 -0.26
C LEU A 50 -4.19 0.20 -0.52
N HIS A 51 -3.45 0.45 -1.60
CA HIS A 51 -2.18 -0.24 -1.83
C HIS A 51 -1.10 0.14 -0.80
N VAL A 52 -1.07 1.37 -0.30
CA VAL A 52 -0.17 1.74 0.81
C VAL A 52 -0.54 0.97 2.08
N ASP A 53 -1.81 0.93 2.45
CA ASP A 53 -2.28 0.22 3.65
C ASP A 53 -1.99 -1.30 3.54
N LEU A 54 -2.23 -1.91 2.37
CA LEU A 54 -1.87 -3.32 2.11
C LEU A 54 -0.36 -3.54 2.19
N ALA A 55 0.44 -2.63 1.66
CA ALA A 55 1.90 -2.74 1.75
C ALA A 55 2.39 -2.68 3.20
N ASP A 56 1.77 -1.83 4.05
CA ASP A 56 2.06 -1.76 5.48
C ASP A 56 1.71 -3.08 6.19
N GLY A 57 0.50 -3.60 5.97
CA GLY A 57 0.07 -4.88 6.54
C GLY A 57 1.04 -6.03 6.17
N HIS A 58 1.32 -6.21 4.88
CA HIS A 58 2.25 -7.24 4.41
C HIS A 58 3.68 -7.05 4.94
N ALA A 59 4.18 -5.81 5.02
CA ALA A 59 5.52 -5.54 5.57
C ALA A 59 5.63 -5.83 7.07
N ARG A 60 4.56 -5.58 7.85
CA ARG A 60 4.49 -5.94 9.28
C ARG A 60 4.48 -7.46 9.49
N LEU A 61 3.86 -8.21 8.57
CA LEU A 61 3.88 -9.68 8.57
C LEU A 61 5.19 -10.28 8.03
N GLY A 62 6.13 -9.47 7.54
CA GLY A 62 7.39 -9.92 6.94
C GLY A 62 7.24 -10.44 5.50
N GLU A 63 6.10 -10.21 4.87
CA GLU A 63 5.79 -10.61 3.50
C GLU A 63 6.30 -9.55 2.50
N ASP A 64 7.59 -9.23 2.59
CA ASP A 64 8.21 -8.09 1.92
C ASP A 64 8.06 -8.10 0.39
N ALA A 65 8.01 -9.29 -0.23
CA ALA A 65 7.80 -9.42 -1.66
C ALA A 65 6.40 -8.93 -2.09
N VAL A 66 5.37 -9.24 -1.30
CA VAL A 66 3.99 -8.81 -1.57
C VAL A 66 3.84 -7.31 -1.28
N ALA A 67 4.43 -6.84 -0.17
CA ALA A 67 4.49 -5.42 0.15
C ALA A 67 5.17 -4.61 -0.98
N ALA A 68 6.26 -5.12 -1.54
CA ALA A 68 6.96 -4.48 -2.66
C ALA A 68 6.08 -4.39 -3.92
N VAL A 69 5.28 -5.42 -4.23
CA VAL A 69 4.32 -5.36 -5.36
C VAL A 69 3.33 -4.21 -5.19
N HIS A 70 2.82 -4.01 -3.99
CA HIS A 70 1.90 -2.90 -3.70
C HIS A 70 2.58 -1.53 -3.81
N ILE A 71 3.78 -1.36 -3.25
CA ILE A 71 4.55 -0.13 -3.40
C ILE A 71 4.85 0.18 -4.87
N LEU A 72 5.17 -0.83 -5.67
CA LEU A 72 5.38 -0.67 -7.12
C LEU A 72 4.10 -0.23 -7.84
N ASP A 73 2.91 -0.67 -7.41
CA ASP A 73 1.66 -0.19 -8.01
C ASP A 73 1.36 1.27 -7.62
N VAL A 74 1.66 1.66 -6.38
CA VAL A 74 1.58 3.07 -5.95
C VAL A 74 2.55 3.93 -6.78
N ALA A 75 3.79 3.49 -6.98
CA ALA A 75 4.78 4.20 -7.78
C ALA A 75 4.30 4.46 -9.21
N ARG A 76 3.66 3.45 -9.84
CA ARG A 76 3.15 3.56 -11.22
C ARG A 76 1.95 4.48 -11.35
N ARG A 77 1.07 4.54 -10.33
CA ARG A 77 -0.24 5.20 -10.45
C ARG A 77 -0.33 6.56 -9.74
N ALA A 78 0.44 6.73 -8.68
CA ALA A 78 0.34 7.87 -7.77
C ALA A 78 1.68 8.09 -7.05
N SER A 79 2.76 8.29 -7.81
CA SER A 79 4.11 8.50 -7.25
C SER A 79 4.19 9.65 -6.24
N GLN A 80 3.35 10.69 -6.40
CA GLN A 80 3.23 11.78 -5.43
C GLN A 80 2.84 11.29 -4.02
N LEU A 81 2.04 10.23 -3.92
CA LEU A 81 1.62 9.65 -2.65
C LEU A 81 2.82 9.07 -1.88
N LEU A 82 3.78 8.44 -2.57
CA LEU A 82 5.03 7.97 -1.94
C LEU A 82 5.86 9.13 -1.36
N ARG A 83 5.65 10.36 -1.84
CA ARG A 83 6.36 11.56 -1.35
C ARG A 83 5.64 12.17 -0.15
N VAL A 84 4.32 12.21 -0.14
CA VAL A 84 3.57 12.97 0.89
C VAL A 84 3.02 12.11 2.01
N ASP A 85 2.84 10.80 1.78
CA ASP A 85 2.24 9.89 2.76
C ASP A 85 3.32 9.27 3.68
N PRO A 86 3.28 9.52 5.01
CA PRO A 86 4.28 9.01 5.93
C PRO A 86 4.34 7.48 6.00
N THR A 87 3.19 6.80 5.90
CA THR A 87 3.11 5.33 5.92
C THR A 87 3.79 4.76 4.69
N ALA A 88 3.51 5.31 3.51
CA ALA A 88 4.16 4.89 2.27
C ALA A 88 5.69 5.02 2.34
N ARG A 89 6.20 6.13 2.91
CA ARG A 89 7.65 6.33 3.11
C ARG A 89 8.24 5.34 4.11
N ALA A 90 7.55 5.08 5.22
CA ALA A 90 7.98 4.14 6.24
C ALA A 90 8.05 2.71 5.69
N VAL A 91 7.05 2.28 4.93
CA VAL A 91 7.03 0.97 4.27
C VAL A 91 8.17 0.88 3.26
N LEU A 92 8.33 1.87 2.38
CA LEU A 92 9.42 1.87 1.40
C LEU A 92 10.81 1.80 2.06
N ALA A 93 11.03 2.55 3.14
CA ALA A 93 12.27 2.50 3.92
C ALA A 93 12.49 1.12 4.56
N THR A 94 11.44 0.52 5.12
CA THR A 94 11.48 -0.83 5.71
C THR A 94 11.88 -1.87 4.66
N LEU A 95 11.22 -1.83 3.49
CA LEU A 95 11.53 -2.73 2.38
C LEU A 95 12.95 -2.52 1.86
N LEU A 96 13.44 -1.29 1.74
CA LEU A 96 14.82 -1.02 1.35
C LEU A 96 15.85 -1.61 2.32
N GLY A 97 15.60 -1.54 3.63
CA GLY A 97 16.48 -2.13 4.65
C GLY A 97 16.50 -3.67 4.62
N ARG A 98 15.37 -4.29 4.28
CA ARG A 98 15.22 -5.75 4.24
C ARG A 98 15.49 -6.38 2.88
N ALA A 99 15.42 -5.61 1.79
CA ALA A 99 15.58 -6.11 0.43
C ALA A 99 16.96 -6.76 0.20
N ARG A 100 16.97 -7.75 -0.70
CA ARG A 100 18.17 -8.49 -1.12
C ARG A 100 18.17 -8.64 -2.64
N GLY A 101 19.36 -8.79 -3.22
CA GLY A 101 19.53 -9.03 -4.65
C GLY A 101 18.94 -7.93 -5.54
N SER A 102 18.30 -8.33 -6.63
CA SER A 102 17.70 -7.42 -7.62
C SER A 102 16.53 -6.58 -7.08
N THR A 103 15.87 -7.00 -6.00
CA THR A 103 14.79 -6.22 -5.39
C THR A 103 15.30 -4.88 -4.84
N VAL A 104 16.56 -4.81 -4.40
CA VAL A 104 17.18 -3.57 -3.89
C VAL A 104 17.25 -2.50 -4.98
N SER A 105 17.67 -2.85 -6.19
CA SER A 105 17.81 -1.88 -7.29
C SER A 105 16.45 -1.36 -7.74
N VAL A 106 15.45 -2.24 -7.81
CA VAL A 106 14.08 -1.87 -8.16
C VAL A 106 13.49 -0.90 -7.14
N LEU A 107 13.56 -1.22 -5.84
CA LEU A 107 13.02 -0.36 -4.79
C LEU A 107 13.80 0.95 -4.68
N ARG A 108 15.11 0.96 -4.92
CA ARG A 108 15.91 2.18 -4.93
C ARG A 108 15.49 3.11 -6.08
N SER A 109 15.31 2.56 -7.28
CA SER A 109 14.81 3.32 -8.43
C SER A 109 13.45 3.96 -8.13
N VAL A 110 12.54 3.21 -7.49
CA VAL A 110 11.25 3.75 -7.03
C VAL A 110 11.44 4.88 -6.03
N ALA A 111 12.33 4.71 -5.05
CA ALA A 111 12.57 5.70 -4.01
C ALA A 111 13.19 6.98 -4.56
N GLU A 112 14.07 6.89 -5.55
CA GLU A 112 14.63 8.03 -6.29
C GLU A 112 13.55 8.76 -7.09
N GLN A 113 12.70 8.04 -7.83
CA GLN A 113 11.57 8.62 -8.58
C GLN A 113 10.56 9.31 -7.66
N ALA A 114 10.36 8.78 -6.46
CA ALA A 114 9.52 9.39 -5.43
C ALA A 114 10.23 10.54 -4.69
N GLY A 115 11.51 10.81 -4.92
CA GLY A 115 12.27 11.79 -4.13
C GLY A 115 12.25 11.49 -2.63
N VAL A 116 12.28 10.19 -2.30
CA VAL A 116 12.36 9.68 -0.92
C VAL A 116 13.81 9.50 -0.48
N VAL A 117 14.73 9.31 -1.43
CA VAL A 117 16.19 9.28 -1.19
C VAL A 117 16.79 10.63 -1.61
N THR A 118 17.66 11.18 -0.76
CA THR A 118 18.59 12.28 -1.10
C THR A 118 19.99 11.73 -1.06
#